data_AF-A0A353HYD4-F1
#
_entry.id   AF-A0A353HYD4-F1
#
_cell.length_a   1.000
_cell.length_b   1.000
_cell.length_c   1.000
_cell.angle_alpha   90.00
_cell.angle_beta   90.00
_cell.angle_gamma   90.00
#
_symmetry.space_group_name_H-M   'P 1'
#
loop_
_entity.id
_entity.type
_entity.pdbx_description
1 polymer ?
#
loop_
_entity_poly.entity_id
_entity_poly.type
_entity_poly.pdbx_seq_one_letter_code
_entity_poly.pdbx_strand_id
1 'polypeptide(L)'
;MFILAVGAIGAAATQSTVARLREQAALESEAVQLAASLSARMLANPAQMALPDSANPYLQLDYDADDGDPDAPPVQCFGGADCDAASLARFDLYETARLVH
;
A
#
# COMPACT_ATOMS: atom_id res chain seq x y z
N MET A 1 -2.98 28.93 -42.32
CA MET A 1 -2.04 28.76 -41.18
C MET A 1 -2.73 28.34 -39.87
N PHE A 2 -3.93 28.82 -39.56
CA PHE A 2 -4.65 28.50 -38.30
C PHE A 2 -4.87 27.01 -38.00
N ILE A 3 -5.16 26.19 -39.02
CA ILE A 3 -5.40 24.75 -38.84
C ILE A 3 -4.16 24.01 -38.30
N LEU A 4 -2.97 24.38 -38.77
CA LEU A 4 -1.70 23.81 -38.29
C LEU A 4 -1.42 24.20 -36.84
N ALA A 5 -1.71 25.45 -36.47
CA ALA A 5 -1.54 25.93 -35.10
C ALA A 5 -2.48 25.19 -34.12
N VAL A 6 -3.75 24.99 -34.50
CA VAL A 6 -4.73 24.22 -33.71
C VAL A 6 -4.29 22.75 -33.58
N GLY A 7 -3.79 22.15 -34.66
CA GLY A 7 -3.24 20.79 -34.63
C GLY A 7 -2.05 20.63 -33.68
N ALA A 8 -1.12 21.59 -33.67
CA ALA A 8 0.04 21.58 -32.78
C ALA A 8 -0.35 21.74 -31.30
N ILE A 9 -1.29 22.63 -30.99
CA ILE A 9 -1.82 22.83 -29.63
C ILE A 9 -2.55 21.56 -29.16
N GLY A 10 -3.38 20.96 -30.02
CA GLY A 10 -4.05 19.70 -29.72
C GLY A 10 -3.08 18.56 -29.41
N ALA A 11 -2.00 18.44 -30.19
CA ALA A 11 -0.96 17.44 -29.96
C ALA A 11 -0.16 17.68 -28.67
N ALA A 12 0.10 18.93 -28.30
CA ALA A 12 0.77 19.26 -27.04
C ALA A 12 -0.14 18.98 -25.82
N ALA A 13 -1.43 19.31 -25.93
CA ALA A 13 -2.41 19.02 -24.90
C ALA A 13 -2.54 17.50 -24.65
N THR A 14 -2.65 16.69 -25.70
CA THR A 14 -2.74 15.23 -25.54
C THR A 14 -1.48 14.63 -24.94
N GLN A 15 -0.29 15.10 -25.29
CA GLN A 15 0.97 14.65 -24.67
C GLN A 15 1.00 14.92 -23.17
N SER A 16 0.53 16.09 -22.72
CA SER A 16 0.45 16.41 -21.30
C SER A 16 -0.53 15.52 -20.53
N THR A 17 -1.68 15.19 -21.14
CA THR A 17 -2.67 14.28 -20.56
C THR A 17 -2.14 12.86 -20.49
N VAL A 18 -1.46 12.38 -21.52
CA VAL A 18 -0.85 11.05 -21.54
C VAL A 18 0.22 10.91 -20.46
N ALA A 19 1.02 11.96 -20.20
CA ALA A 19 1.99 11.94 -19.12
C ALA A 19 1.32 11.77 -17.75
N ARG A 20 0.27 12.55 -17.47
CA ARG A 20 -0.50 12.44 -16.22
C ARG A 20 -1.18 11.09 -16.05
N LEU A 21 -1.76 10.55 -17.13
CA LEU A 21 -2.40 9.23 -17.09
C LEU A 21 -1.40 8.11 -16.81
N ARG A 22 -0.18 8.20 -17.34
CA ARG A 22 0.87 7.21 -17.06
C ARG A 22 1.31 7.26 -15.59
N GLU A 23 1.43 8.45 -15.03
CA GLU A 23 1.75 8.64 -13.62
C GLU A 23 0.64 8.08 -12.72
N GLN A 24 -0.62 8.40 -13.01
CA GLN A 24 -1.77 7.86 -12.30
C GLN A 24 -1.85 6.33 -12.38
N ALA A 25 -1.65 5.76 -13.59
CA ALA A 25 -1.65 4.31 -13.77
C ALA A 25 -0.49 3.62 -13.03
N ALA A 26 0.67 4.27 -12.90
CA ALA A 26 1.80 3.73 -12.14
C ALA A 26 1.47 3.67 -10.65
N LEU A 27 0.93 4.74 -10.08
CA LEU A 27 0.51 4.79 -8.67
C LEU A 27 -0.59 3.77 -8.36
N GLU A 28 -1.58 3.64 -9.26
CA GLU A 28 -2.65 2.63 -9.10
C GLU A 28 -2.08 1.20 -9.11
N SER A 29 -1.13 0.91 -10.01
CA SER A 29 -0.48 -0.41 -10.06
C SER A 29 0.31 -0.71 -8.79
N GLU A 30 1.02 0.28 -8.27
CA GLU A 30 1.81 0.14 -7.03
C GLU A 30 0.90 -0.08 -5.82
N ALA A 31 -0.18 0.68 -5.70
CA ALA A 31 -1.18 0.51 -4.65
C ALA A 31 -1.82 -0.89 -4.69
N VAL A 32 -2.19 -1.38 -5.89
CA VAL A 32 -2.73 -2.73 -6.06
C VAL A 32 -1.71 -3.80 -5.69
N GLN A 33 -0.45 -3.62 -6.06
CA GLN A 33 0.61 -4.57 -5.74
C GLN A 33 0.88 -4.64 -4.24
N LEU A 34 0.86 -3.48 -3.55
CA LEU A 34 0.96 -3.41 -2.10
C LEU A 34 -0.21 -4.11 -1.42
N ALA A 35 -1.46 -3.80 -1.82
CA ALA A 35 -2.65 -4.44 -1.28
C ALA A 35 -2.66 -5.97 -1.50
N ALA A 36 -2.23 -6.42 -2.68
CA ALA A 36 -2.07 -7.84 -2.98
C ALA A 36 -1.03 -8.49 -2.06
N SER A 37 0.10 -7.82 -1.80
CA SER A 37 1.14 -8.33 -0.91
C SER A 37 0.66 -8.44 0.55
N LEU A 38 -0.09 -7.44 1.05
CA LEU A 38 -0.66 -7.48 2.39
C LEU A 38 -1.71 -8.60 2.51
N SER A 39 -2.63 -8.70 1.56
CA SER A 39 -3.65 -9.76 1.58
C SER A 39 -3.04 -11.16 1.55
N ALA A 40 -1.93 -11.36 0.82
CA ALA A 40 -1.20 -12.62 0.83
C ALA A 40 -0.60 -12.94 2.21
N ARG A 41 -0.03 -11.95 2.91
CA ARG A 41 0.47 -12.09 4.29
C ARG A 41 -0.67 -12.41 5.27
N MET A 42 -1.82 -11.77 5.13
CA MET A 42 -3.02 -12.07 5.92
C MET A 42 -3.47 -13.52 5.74
N LEU A 43 -3.60 -13.97 4.49
CA LEU A 43 -4.01 -15.33 4.16
C LEU A 43 -3.01 -16.39 4.61
N ALA A 44 -1.72 -16.04 4.72
CA ALA A 44 -0.67 -16.91 5.27
C ALA A 44 -0.81 -17.10 6.80
N ASN A 45 -1.57 -16.24 7.48
CA ASN A 45 -1.80 -16.30 8.92
C ASN A 45 -3.31 -16.38 9.28
N PRO A 46 -3.99 -17.45 8.84
CA PRO A 46 -5.45 -17.56 8.95
C PRO A 46 -5.92 -17.67 10.41
N ALA A 47 -5.06 -18.12 11.33
CA ALA A 47 -5.38 -18.22 12.75
C ALA A 47 -5.65 -16.83 13.38
N GLN A 48 -4.90 -15.80 12.95
CA GLN A 48 -5.12 -14.43 13.41
C GLN A 48 -6.34 -13.78 12.73
N MET A 49 -6.60 -14.10 11.47
CA MET A 49 -7.81 -13.64 10.76
C MET A 49 -9.10 -14.22 11.37
N ALA A 50 -9.05 -15.41 11.95
CA ALA A 50 -10.21 -16.07 12.55
C ALA A 50 -10.52 -15.60 13.98
N LEU A 51 -9.71 -14.71 14.55
CA LEU A 51 -9.97 -14.15 15.87
C LEU A 51 -11.23 -13.27 15.86
N PRO A 52 -11.91 -13.11 17.01
CA PRO A 52 -13.00 -12.13 17.15
C PRO A 52 -12.56 -10.73 16.74
N ASP A 53 -13.49 -9.91 16.25
CA ASP A 53 -13.19 -8.59 15.69
C ASP A 53 -12.31 -7.71 16.60
N SER A 54 -12.58 -7.70 17.90
CA SER A 54 -11.81 -6.93 18.89
C SER A 54 -10.38 -7.43 19.12
N ALA A 55 -10.07 -8.66 18.73
CA ALA A 55 -8.77 -9.29 18.89
C ALA A 55 -8.06 -9.53 17.55
N ASN A 56 -8.73 -9.28 16.42
CA ASN A 56 -8.17 -9.44 15.10
C ASN A 56 -7.26 -8.23 14.78
N PRO A 57 -5.94 -8.43 14.62
CA PRO A 57 -5.02 -7.32 14.36
C PRO A 57 -5.27 -6.68 12.99
N TYR A 58 -5.76 -7.44 12.00
CA TYR A 58 -6.02 -6.93 10.65
C TYR A 58 -7.24 -6.02 10.58
N LEU A 59 -8.18 -6.14 11.53
CA LEU A 59 -9.35 -5.26 11.62
C LEU A 59 -9.08 -4.01 12.46
N GLN A 60 -7.99 -3.99 13.20
CA GLN A 60 -7.55 -2.86 14.02
C GLN A 60 -6.49 -2.01 13.30
N LEU A 61 -6.20 -2.30 12.03
CA LEU A 61 -5.36 -1.44 11.21
C LEU A 61 -6.07 -0.10 11.00
N ASP A 62 -5.60 0.91 11.70
CA ASP A 62 -5.95 2.31 11.49
C ASP A 62 -4.71 2.99 10.92
N TYR A 63 -4.82 3.51 9.70
CA TYR A 63 -3.74 4.21 9.02
C TYR A 63 -4.25 5.58 8.58
N ASP A 64 -3.66 6.62 9.17
CA ASP A 64 -3.78 7.99 8.71
C ASP A 64 -2.40 8.46 8.20
N ALA A 65 -2.37 9.10 7.04
CA ALA A 65 -1.13 9.65 6.49
C ALA A 65 -0.59 10.81 7.34
N ASP A 66 -1.45 11.47 8.11
CA ASP A 66 -1.09 12.57 9.00
C ASP A 66 -0.57 12.11 10.38
N ASP A 67 -0.73 10.82 10.74
CA ASP A 67 -0.37 10.27 12.06
C ASP A 67 1.15 10.09 12.28
N GLY A 68 1.96 10.28 11.23
CA GLY A 68 3.42 10.14 11.28
C GLY A 68 3.90 8.68 11.19
N ASP A 69 5.17 8.46 11.56
CA ASP A 69 5.78 7.12 11.49
C ASP A 69 5.02 6.13 12.40
N PRO A 70 4.68 4.92 11.92
CA PRO A 70 3.96 3.93 12.72
C PRO A 70 4.80 3.46 13.91
N ASP A 71 4.15 3.19 15.04
CA ASP A 71 4.80 2.66 16.23
C ASP A 71 5.49 1.32 15.94
N ALA A 72 6.77 1.22 16.31
CA ALA A 72 7.54 0.00 16.08
C ALA A 72 6.97 -1.18 16.89
N PRO A 73 6.80 -2.37 16.27
CA PRO A 73 6.32 -3.55 16.96
C PRO A 73 7.36 -4.02 17.99
N PRO A 74 6.92 -4.68 19.08
CA PRO A 74 7.83 -5.11 20.14
C PRO A 74 8.84 -6.17 19.69
N VAL A 75 8.54 -6.90 18.61
CA VAL A 75 9.43 -7.85 17.97
C VAL A 75 9.47 -7.55 16.47
N GLN A 76 10.68 -7.35 15.94
CA GLN A 76 10.89 -7.27 14.50
C GLN A 76 11.11 -8.68 13.97
N CYS A 77 10.13 -9.21 13.24
CA CYS A 77 10.10 -10.60 12.79
C CYS A 77 10.98 -10.84 11.55
N PHE A 78 12.24 -10.41 11.61
CA PHE A 78 13.23 -10.69 10.59
C PHE A 78 13.98 -12.00 10.91
N GLY A 79 14.00 -12.94 9.96
CA GLY A 79 14.82 -14.15 10.06
C GLY A 79 14.41 -15.10 11.19
N GLY A 80 15.39 -15.55 12.00
CA GLY A 80 15.21 -16.55 13.07
C GLY A 80 14.71 -16.01 14.40
N ALA A 81 14.02 -14.87 14.40
CA ALA A 81 13.32 -14.38 15.58
C ALA A 81 12.16 -15.34 15.93
N ASP A 82 12.01 -15.68 17.21
CA ASP A 82 10.87 -16.45 17.69
C ASP A 82 9.62 -15.55 17.66
N CYS A 83 8.96 -15.49 16.51
CA CYS A 83 7.71 -14.79 16.33
C CYS A 83 6.53 -15.76 16.38
N ASP A 84 5.66 -15.54 17.35
CA ASP A 84 4.32 -16.12 17.31
C ASP A 84 3.47 -15.48 16.19
N ALA A 85 2.34 -16.09 15.89
CA ALA A 85 1.47 -15.60 14.83
C ALA A 85 0.99 -14.15 15.06
N ALA A 86 0.87 -13.70 16.31
CA ALA A 86 0.36 -12.36 16.64
C ALA A 86 1.44 -11.28 16.47
N SER A 87 2.68 -11.58 16.84
CA SER A 87 3.84 -10.72 16.60
C SER A 87 4.14 -10.59 15.11
N LEU A 88 4.03 -11.68 14.35
CA LEU A 88 4.17 -11.64 12.90
C LEU A 88 3.12 -10.74 12.24
N ALA A 89 1.84 -10.88 12.62
CA ALA A 89 0.78 -10.03 12.06
C ALA A 89 1.00 -8.53 12.35
N ARG A 90 1.42 -8.17 13.57
CA ARG A 90 1.73 -6.77 13.93
C ARG A 90 2.94 -6.25 13.16
N PHE A 91 3.95 -7.09 12.96
CA PHE A 91 5.12 -6.74 12.17
C PHE A 91 4.78 -6.50 10.69
N ASP A 92 3.95 -7.35 10.09
CA ASP A 92 3.49 -7.17 8.70
C ASP A 92 2.70 -5.88 8.51
N LEU A 93 1.85 -5.51 9.48
CA LEU A 93 1.10 -4.26 9.47
C LEU A 93 2.01 -3.04 9.61
N TYR A 94 2.99 -3.09 10.52
CA TYR A 94 4.00 -2.04 10.66
C TYR A 94 4.82 -1.85 9.38
N GLU A 95 5.30 -2.92 8.76
CA GLU A 95 6.03 -2.83 7.50
C GLU A 95 5.18 -2.21 6.40
N THR A 96 3.91 -2.62 6.32
CA THR A 96 2.99 -2.09 5.29
C THR A 96 2.72 -0.61 5.51
N ALA A 97 2.42 -0.19 6.74
CA ALA A 97 2.20 1.21 7.10
C ALA A 97 3.45 2.07 6.80
N ARG A 98 4.65 1.55 7.07
CA ARG A 98 5.90 2.24 6.77
C ARG A 98 6.18 2.37 5.26
N LEU A 99 5.65 1.48 4.42
CA LEU A 99 5.82 1.57 2.96
C LEU A 99 4.93 2.64 2.32
N VAL A 100 3.82 3.02 2.98
CA VAL A 100 2.90 4.06 2.49
C VAL A 100 3.12 5.44 3.11
N HIS A 101 3.99 5.53 4.12
CA HIS A 101 4.49 6.78 4.69
C HIS A 101 5.67 7.33 3.88
#